data_AF-A0A966K7Z6-F1
#
_entry.id   AF-A0A966K7Z6-F1
#
_cell.length_a   1.000
_cell.length_b   1.000
_cell.length_c   1.000
_cell.angle_alpha   90.00
_cell.angle_beta   90.00
_cell.angle_gamma   90.00
#
_symmetry.space_group_name_H-M   'P 1'
#
loop_
_entity.id
_entity.type
_entity.pdbx_description
1 polymer ?
#
loop_
_entity_poly.entity_id
_entity_poly.type
_entity_poly.pdbx_seq_one_letter_code
_entity_poly.pdbx_strand_id
1 'polypeptide(L)'
;MKVHNCLAIDEAAFIESHLLEEFWASVIPSVSSGLSSKILMVSTPNGVGNKFYEIYTEAEKKANGWVAERVDWWDVPGRDEAWKKTMISALGSEEKFHQEFGNSFLDNNVSVIGAALIEKLKREKKPPVWTSEGGEYTVFAFPDPTHHYVIGVDVGEGIGRAASVAQVLDITDLQNIEQVAVYSSSIIEPYHFANKLNVIGNSWGVAPMLIERNNCGAQVIDALYHKHQYEKLISYSKISESEKYNKTRNIGVLSHTNIRFDGVQNLRYWVNHLQAVRINDSGTISELETFVRHPNGIFRKKTDVFFDDRVMSLTWALFILEPEICQQYFEITEFDLQHKPLKIASNGFWETVSSTYNLRDVGPTEHIIQKPGPAFSSLNISNDELADLDKYELDMESLESMGYSMYLPDV
;
A
#
# COMPACT_ATOMS: atom_id res chain seq x y z
N MET A 1 43.34 -11.85 10.59
CA MET A 1 43.17 -12.68 11.80
C MET A 1 43.16 -14.15 11.38
N LYS A 2 43.97 -15.02 12.00
CA LYS A 2 43.83 -16.47 11.80
C LYS A 2 42.59 -16.93 12.56
N VAL A 3 41.61 -17.50 11.85
CA VAL A 3 40.43 -18.13 12.46
C VAL A 3 40.87 -19.50 12.95
N HIS A 4 40.67 -19.78 14.24
CA HIS A 4 41.06 -21.07 14.83
C HIS A 4 39.90 -22.06 14.87
N ASN A 5 38.66 -21.57 15.00
CA ASN A 5 37.44 -22.39 15.00
C ASN A 5 36.34 -21.70 14.18
N CYS A 6 35.66 -22.45 13.33
CA CYS A 6 34.54 -21.97 12.51
C CYS A 6 33.35 -22.89 12.69
N LEU A 7 32.20 -22.34 13.09
CA LEU A 7 30.93 -23.04 13.10
C LEU A 7 30.13 -22.60 11.88
N ALA A 8 29.81 -23.54 10.99
CA ALA A 8 28.93 -23.31 9.86
C ALA A 8 27.57 -23.96 10.12
N ILE A 9 26.49 -23.21 9.95
CA ILE A 9 25.12 -23.67 10.12
C ILE A 9 24.45 -23.45 8.78
N ASP A 10 24.13 -24.56 8.12
CA ASP A 10 23.50 -24.58 6.80
C ASP A 10 22.00 -24.83 6.93
N GLU A 11 21.21 -24.30 5.99
CA GLU A 11 19.74 -24.31 5.99
C GLU A 11 19.10 -23.91 7.33
N ALA A 12 19.68 -22.89 7.98
CA ALA A 12 19.32 -22.50 9.34
C ALA A 12 17.84 -22.15 9.54
N ALA A 13 17.14 -21.63 8.54
CA ALA A 13 15.71 -21.29 8.62
C ALA A 13 14.79 -22.52 8.57
N PHE A 14 15.31 -23.70 8.22
CA PHE A 14 14.56 -24.95 8.16
C PHE A 14 14.82 -25.86 9.35
N ILE A 15 15.80 -25.52 10.20
CA ILE A 15 16.02 -26.22 11.47
C ILE A 15 14.86 -25.90 12.40
N GLU A 16 14.23 -26.94 12.97
CA GLU A 16 13.11 -26.77 13.88
C GLU A 16 13.51 -25.87 15.07
N SER A 17 12.67 -24.88 15.39
CA SER A 17 13.03 -23.81 16.33
C SER A 17 13.52 -24.33 17.69
N HIS A 18 12.88 -25.38 18.23
CA HIS A 18 13.27 -25.94 19.51
C HIS A 18 14.69 -26.54 19.50
N LEU A 19 15.07 -27.20 18.40
CA LEU A 19 16.42 -27.76 18.23
C LEU A 19 17.46 -26.65 18.07
N LEU A 20 17.12 -25.65 17.24
CA LEU A 20 18.03 -24.54 16.99
C LEU A 20 18.23 -23.70 18.25
N GLU A 21 17.20 -23.45 19.05
CA GLU A 21 17.28 -22.70 20.30
C GLU A 21 18.09 -23.41 21.38
N GLU A 22 17.87 -24.72 21.59
CA GLU A 22 18.68 -25.53 22.52
C GLU A 22 20.16 -25.55 22.09
N PHE A 23 20.40 -25.75 20.79
CA PHE A 23 21.75 -25.66 20.23
C PHE A 23 22.35 -24.26 20.43
N TRP A 24 21.58 -23.20 20.19
CA TRP A 24 22.01 -21.80 20.34
C TRP A 24 22.44 -21.51 21.77
N ALA A 25 21.61 -21.89 22.74
CA ALA A 25 21.88 -21.68 24.16
C ALA A 25 23.15 -22.41 24.64
N SER A 26 23.44 -23.58 24.07
CA SER A 26 24.61 -24.40 24.40
C SER A 26 25.90 -23.90 23.75
N VAL A 27 25.85 -23.53 22.47
CA VAL A 27 27.05 -23.32 21.64
C VAL A 27 27.52 -21.86 21.65
N ILE A 28 26.61 -20.89 21.73
CA ILE A 28 26.96 -19.47 21.67
C ILE A 28 27.92 -19.03 22.79
N PRO A 29 27.75 -19.42 24.07
CA PRO A 29 28.69 -19.04 25.13
C PRO A 29 30.11 -19.57 24.86
N SER A 30 30.21 -20.78 24.32
CA SER A 30 31.49 -21.42 24.03
C SER A 30 32.21 -20.75 22.85
N VAL A 31 31.47 -20.43 21.78
CA VAL A 31 32.05 -19.80 20.58
C VAL A 31 32.36 -18.31 20.80
N SER A 32 31.51 -17.58 21.53
CA SER A 32 31.71 -16.15 21.85
C SER A 32 32.91 -15.88 22.77
N SER A 33 33.35 -16.88 23.55
CA SER A 33 34.56 -16.78 24.38
C SER A 33 35.87 -16.80 23.59
N GLY A 34 35.83 -17.25 22.33
CA GLY A 34 37.01 -17.35 21.46
C GLY A 34 37.25 -16.09 20.64
N LEU A 35 38.33 -15.35 20.94
CA LEU A 35 38.77 -14.14 20.20
C LEU A 35 39.00 -14.35 18.69
N SER A 36 39.08 -15.61 18.24
CA SER A 36 39.37 -16.02 16.87
C SER A 36 38.34 -16.99 16.28
N SER A 37 37.19 -17.15 16.94
CA SER A 37 36.14 -18.04 16.48
C SER A 37 35.15 -17.28 15.59
N LYS A 38 34.65 -17.91 14.54
CA LYS A 38 33.60 -17.35 13.68
C LYS A 38 32.39 -18.27 13.60
N ILE A 39 31.21 -17.68 13.47
CA ILE A 39 29.99 -18.38 13.13
C ILE A 39 29.55 -17.89 11.76
N LEU A 40 29.26 -18.82 10.86
CA LEU A 40 28.66 -18.58 9.56
C LEU A 40 27.30 -19.27 9.55
N MET A 41 26.27 -18.53 9.16
CA MET A 41 24.91 -19.05 9.07
C MET A 41 24.41 -18.77 7.66
N VAL A 42 23.99 -19.82 6.96
CA VAL A 42 23.51 -19.78 5.58
C VAL A 42 22.15 -20.45 5.52
N SER A 43 21.20 -19.84 4.82
CA SER A 43 19.87 -20.41 4.61
C SER A 43 19.14 -19.66 3.50
N THR A 44 18.23 -20.35 2.82
CA THR A 44 17.12 -19.66 2.15
C THR A 44 16.08 -19.20 3.19
N PRO A 45 15.37 -18.08 2.98
CA PRO A 45 14.32 -17.60 3.89
C PRO A 45 13.15 -18.58 4.02
N ASN A 46 12.68 -18.81 5.24
CA ASN A 46 11.51 -19.67 5.52
C ASN A 46 10.66 -19.12 6.67
N GLY A 47 9.59 -18.38 6.38
CA GLY A 47 8.79 -17.82 7.46
C GLY A 47 9.42 -16.59 8.11
N VAL A 48 8.71 -16.02 9.08
CA VAL A 48 9.25 -15.08 10.07
C VAL A 48 9.18 -15.73 11.45
N GLY A 49 9.95 -15.21 12.41
CA GLY A 49 9.92 -15.68 13.80
C GLY A 49 10.73 -16.95 14.09
N ASN A 50 11.50 -17.45 13.14
CA ASN A 50 12.57 -18.41 13.42
C ASN A 50 13.88 -17.69 13.79
N LYS A 51 14.85 -18.42 14.34
CA LYS A 51 16.12 -17.83 14.81
C LYS A 51 16.94 -17.20 13.69
N PHE A 52 16.91 -17.79 12.49
CA PHE A 52 17.61 -17.22 11.32
C PHE A 52 17.01 -15.85 10.95
N TYR A 53 15.68 -15.75 10.87
CA TYR A 53 14.97 -14.49 10.64
C TYR A 53 15.32 -13.42 11.68
N GLU A 54 15.29 -13.78 12.96
CA GLU A 54 15.63 -12.86 14.06
C GLU A 54 17.06 -12.32 13.92
N ILE A 55 18.04 -13.22 13.78
CA ILE A 55 19.45 -12.83 13.70
C ILE A 55 19.72 -12.01 12.44
N TYR A 56 19.18 -12.46 11.30
CA TYR A 56 19.38 -11.81 10.02
C TYR A 56 18.78 -10.39 10.06
N THR A 57 17.50 -10.25 10.42
CA THR A 57 16.81 -8.94 10.49
C THR A 57 17.52 -7.94 11.40
N GLU A 58 17.98 -8.38 12.58
CA GLU A 58 18.74 -7.52 13.50
C GLU A 58 20.13 -7.17 12.96
N ALA A 59 20.76 -8.07 12.17
CA ALA A 59 22.03 -7.82 11.52
C ALA A 59 21.90 -6.79 10.39
N GLU A 60 20.81 -6.82 9.62
CA GLU A 60 20.51 -5.80 8.60
C GLU A 60 20.39 -4.41 9.22
N LYS A 61 19.74 -4.33 10.39
CA LYS A 61 19.59 -3.10 11.18
C LYS A 61 20.86 -2.69 11.94
N LYS A 62 21.94 -3.48 11.84
CA LYS A 62 23.19 -3.32 12.64
C LYS A 62 22.91 -3.26 14.15
N ALA A 63 21.84 -3.90 14.59
CA ALA A 63 21.37 -3.93 15.97
C ALA A 63 21.98 -5.09 16.77
N ASN A 64 22.68 -6.01 16.09
CA ASN A 64 23.43 -7.10 16.70
C ASN A 64 24.89 -7.15 16.21
N GLY A 65 25.66 -8.12 16.71
CA GLY A 65 27.08 -8.31 16.33
C GLY A 65 27.31 -9.12 15.05
N TRP A 66 26.26 -9.40 14.26
CA TRP A 66 26.35 -10.17 13.02
C TRP A 66 26.48 -9.26 11.80
N VAL A 67 27.03 -9.79 10.73
CA VAL A 67 27.07 -9.14 9.41
C VAL A 67 26.11 -9.91 8.51
N ALA A 68 25.08 -9.23 8.00
CA ALA A 68 24.16 -9.80 7.02
C ALA A 68 24.76 -9.66 5.61
N GLU A 69 24.79 -10.76 4.86
CA GLU A 69 25.06 -10.78 3.43
C GLU A 69 23.95 -11.54 2.72
N ARG A 70 23.51 -11.02 1.58
CA ARG A 70 22.48 -11.61 0.72
C ARG A 70 23.10 -11.93 -0.64
N VAL A 71 22.74 -13.08 -1.20
CA VAL A 71 23.14 -13.51 -2.55
C VAL A 71 21.87 -13.88 -3.31
N ASP A 72 21.52 -13.07 -4.31
CA ASP A 72 20.34 -13.26 -5.13
C ASP A 72 20.61 -14.12 -6.36
N TRP A 73 19.53 -14.54 -7.02
CA TRP A 73 19.65 -15.42 -8.17
C TRP A 73 20.44 -14.77 -9.32
N TRP A 74 20.37 -13.46 -9.52
CA TRP A 74 21.13 -12.76 -10.56
C TRP A 74 22.62 -12.61 -10.24
N ASP A 75 23.03 -12.82 -8.98
CA ASP A 75 24.44 -12.80 -8.58
C ASP A 75 25.18 -14.08 -9.01
N VAL A 76 24.44 -15.13 -9.38
CA VAL A 76 25.00 -16.39 -9.86
C VAL A 76 25.35 -16.28 -11.35
N PRO A 77 26.62 -16.46 -11.74
CA PRO A 77 27.03 -16.37 -13.15
C PRO A 77 26.20 -17.29 -14.05
N GLY A 78 25.65 -16.72 -15.12
CA GLY A 78 24.83 -17.46 -16.10
C GLY A 78 23.33 -17.48 -15.80
N ARG A 79 22.86 -16.81 -14.75
CA ARG A 79 21.43 -16.58 -14.51
C ARG A 79 21.03 -15.18 -14.97
N ASP A 80 20.34 -15.12 -16.11
CA ASP A 80 19.81 -13.89 -16.69
C ASP A 80 18.26 -13.90 -16.74
N GLU A 81 17.65 -12.87 -17.33
CA GLU A 81 16.19 -12.82 -17.50
C GLU A 81 15.64 -13.96 -18.37
N ALA A 82 16.44 -14.53 -19.28
CA ALA A 82 16.02 -15.70 -20.05
C ALA A 82 15.98 -16.95 -19.15
N TRP A 83 16.94 -17.11 -18.25
CA TRP A 83 16.94 -18.13 -17.22
C TRP A 83 15.73 -17.97 -16.29
N LYS A 84 15.46 -16.76 -15.79
CA LYS A 84 14.28 -16.48 -14.95
C LYS A 84 12.98 -16.90 -15.64
N LYS A 85 12.78 -16.52 -16.91
CA LYS A 85 11.60 -16.93 -17.69
C LYS A 85 11.47 -18.44 -17.83
N THR A 86 12.58 -19.12 -18.07
CA THR A 86 12.62 -20.59 -18.17
C THR A 86 12.22 -21.23 -16.84
N MET A 87 12.72 -20.70 -15.72
CA MET A 87 12.39 -21.19 -14.38
C MET A 87 10.94 -20.90 -13.98
N ILE A 88 10.41 -19.72 -14.29
CA ILE A 88 8.99 -19.40 -14.09
C ILE A 88 8.11 -20.40 -14.86
N SER A 89 8.46 -20.68 -16.12
CA SER A 89 7.75 -21.67 -16.92
C SER A 89 7.84 -23.08 -16.34
N ALA A 90 8.98 -23.45 -15.73
CA ALA A 90 9.17 -24.76 -15.12
C ALA A 90 8.44 -24.91 -13.77
N LEU A 91 8.44 -23.86 -12.95
CA LEU A 91 7.77 -23.84 -11.64
C LEU A 91 6.25 -23.66 -11.77
N GLY A 92 5.79 -23.10 -12.89
CA GLY A 92 4.39 -22.95 -13.24
C GLY A 92 3.73 -21.65 -12.76
N SER A 93 4.43 -20.81 -12.00
CA SER A 93 4.01 -19.43 -11.75
C SER A 93 5.19 -18.54 -11.34
N GLU A 94 5.04 -17.23 -11.54
CA GLU A 94 5.98 -16.22 -11.08
C GLU A 94 6.04 -16.16 -9.54
N GLU A 95 4.91 -16.44 -8.86
CA GLU A 95 4.85 -16.47 -7.40
C GLU A 95 5.72 -17.59 -6.81
N LYS A 96 5.69 -18.78 -7.42
CA LYS A 96 6.56 -19.89 -7.02
C LYS A 96 8.02 -19.55 -7.27
N PHE A 97 8.33 -18.87 -8.38
CA PHE A 97 9.68 -18.40 -8.61
C PHE A 97 10.14 -17.42 -7.53
N HIS A 98 9.32 -16.45 -7.15
CA HIS A 98 9.62 -15.53 -6.05
C HIS A 98 9.72 -16.22 -4.69
N GLN A 99 8.96 -17.28 -4.46
CA GLN A 99 9.07 -18.07 -3.24
C GLN A 99 10.40 -18.82 -3.16
N GLU A 100 10.87 -19.41 -4.26
CA GLU A 100 12.11 -20.21 -4.29
C GLU A 100 13.38 -19.35 -4.46
N PHE A 101 13.30 -18.25 -5.21
CA PHE A 101 14.46 -17.46 -5.63
C PHE A 101 14.40 -15.99 -5.21
N GLY A 102 13.29 -15.52 -4.63
CA GLY A 102 13.11 -14.10 -4.28
C GLY A 102 13.80 -13.67 -2.98
N ASN A 103 14.34 -14.62 -2.21
CA ASN A 103 15.01 -14.36 -0.92
C ASN A 103 14.20 -13.44 0.00
N SER A 104 12.89 -13.61 0.01
CA SER A 104 11.98 -12.83 0.86
C SER A 104 11.53 -13.70 2.02
N PHE A 105 11.60 -13.20 3.25
CA PHE A 105 11.01 -13.86 4.41
C PHE A 105 9.48 -13.83 4.29
N LEU A 106 8.92 -14.88 3.72
CA LEU A 106 7.49 -15.06 3.60
C LEU A 106 6.95 -15.57 4.93
N ASP A 107 6.32 -14.71 5.73
CA ASP A 107 5.56 -15.18 6.90
C ASP A 107 4.52 -16.23 6.43
N ASN A 108 4.60 -17.46 6.95
CA ASN A 108 3.63 -18.54 6.72
C ASN A 108 2.35 -18.33 7.54
N ASN A 109 2.29 -17.27 8.36
CA ASN A 109 1.07 -16.89 9.04
C ASN A 109 -0.04 -16.63 8.02
N VAL A 110 -1.22 -17.16 8.37
CA VAL A 110 -2.47 -16.83 7.71
C VAL A 110 -2.68 -15.31 7.75
N SER A 111 -2.27 -14.61 8.81
CA SER A 111 -2.36 -13.15 8.91
C SER A 111 -1.22 -12.43 8.19
N VAL A 112 -1.53 -11.32 7.51
CA VAL A 112 -0.53 -10.46 6.85
C VAL A 112 0.40 -9.76 7.84
N ILE A 113 -0.10 -9.49 9.05
CA ILE A 113 0.63 -8.86 10.15
C ILE A 113 0.54 -9.73 11.40
N GLY A 114 1.65 -9.87 12.13
CA GLY A 114 1.70 -10.61 13.38
C GLY A 114 0.92 -9.92 14.51
N ALA A 115 0.28 -10.71 15.39
CA ALA A 115 -0.55 -10.18 16.48
C ALA A 115 0.19 -9.20 17.42
N ALA A 116 1.47 -9.46 17.71
CA ALA A 116 2.28 -8.57 18.55
C ALA A 116 2.46 -7.17 17.92
N LEU A 117 2.58 -7.10 16.59
CA LEU A 117 2.69 -5.85 15.86
C LEU A 117 1.34 -5.12 15.81
N ILE A 118 0.22 -5.84 15.66
CA ILE A 118 -1.12 -5.24 15.77
C ILE A 118 -1.32 -4.59 17.15
N GLU A 119 -0.97 -5.27 18.24
CA GLU A 119 -1.07 -4.70 19.59
C GLU A 119 -0.12 -3.51 19.81
N LYS A 120 1.05 -3.52 19.17
CA LYS A 120 1.95 -2.36 19.13
C LYS A 120 1.29 -1.17 18.43
N LEU A 121 0.72 -1.37 17.23
CA LEU A 121 0.02 -0.32 16.48
C LEU A 121 -1.17 0.25 17.26
N LYS A 122 -1.98 -0.60 17.90
CA LYS A 122 -3.12 -0.17 18.75
C LYS A 122 -2.68 0.73 19.90
N ARG A 123 -1.49 0.50 20.46
CA ARG A 123 -0.93 1.29 21.57
C ARG A 123 -0.26 2.58 21.12
N GLU A 124 0.38 2.57 19.95
CA GLU A 124 1.20 3.69 19.46
C GLU A 124 0.43 4.70 18.59
N LYS A 125 -0.79 4.38 18.16
CA LYS A 125 -1.62 5.28 17.36
C LYS A 125 -1.85 6.64 18.05
N LYS A 126 -1.77 7.71 17.27
CA LYS A 126 -2.09 9.07 17.71
C LYS A 126 -3.59 9.35 17.57
N PRO A 127 -4.19 10.14 18.48
CA PRO A 127 -5.54 10.64 18.28
C PRO A 127 -5.60 11.60 17.08
N PRO A 128 -6.77 11.73 16.42
CA PRO A 128 -6.92 12.68 15.34
C PRO A 128 -6.76 14.12 15.86
N VAL A 129 -6.07 14.96 15.09
CA VAL A 129 -5.94 16.40 15.35
C VAL A 129 -7.10 17.19 14.74
N TRP A 130 -7.71 16.66 13.70
CA TRP A 130 -8.84 17.26 13.02
C TRP A 130 -9.66 16.19 12.28
N THR A 131 -10.97 16.41 12.19
CA THR A 131 -11.90 15.60 11.41
C THR A 131 -12.85 16.54 10.69
N SER A 132 -13.16 16.26 9.42
CA SER A 132 -14.13 17.02 8.62
C SER A 132 -15.51 17.00 9.26
N GLU A 133 -16.34 17.99 8.95
CA GLU A 133 -17.73 18.07 9.42
C GLU A 133 -18.53 16.79 9.13
N GLY A 134 -18.32 16.17 7.96
CA GLY A 134 -18.97 14.92 7.57
C GLY A 134 -18.40 13.65 8.23
N GLY A 135 -17.35 13.74 9.05
CA GLY A 135 -16.73 12.59 9.73
C GLY A 135 -15.90 11.65 8.85
N GLU A 136 -15.96 11.79 7.53
CA GLU A 136 -15.32 10.88 6.56
C GLU A 136 -13.82 11.14 6.38
N TYR A 137 -13.35 12.36 6.63
CA TYR A 137 -11.96 12.75 6.50
C TYR A 137 -11.33 13.04 7.86
N THR A 138 -10.33 12.25 8.24
CA THR A 138 -9.63 12.37 9.52
C THR A 138 -8.15 12.64 9.29
N VAL A 139 -7.59 13.56 10.09
CA VAL A 139 -6.20 14.03 10.00
C VAL A 139 -5.52 13.84 11.35
N PHE A 140 -4.29 13.30 11.34
CA PHE A 140 -3.45 12.99 12.51
C PHE A 140 -2.24 13.92 12.65
N ALA A 141 -1.83 14.59 11.57
CA ALA A 141 -0.81 15.64 11.56
C ALA A 141 -1.16 16.70 10.51
N PHE A 142 -0.80 17.97 10.71
CA PHE A 142 -1.07 18.99 9.70
C PHE A 142 -0.06 18.93 8.54
N PRO A 143 -0.46 19.35 7.31
CA PRO A 143 0.45 19.40 6.17
C PRO A 143 1.67 20.31 6.42
N ASP A 144 2.86 19.83 6.10
CA ASP A 144 4.13 20.55 6.22
C ASP A 144 4.84 20.66 4.86
N PRO A 145 5.17 21.86 4.37
CA PRO A 145 5.85 22.05 3.08
C PRO A 145 7.27 21.47 3.01
N THR A 146 7.88 21.14 4.15
CA THR A 146 9.20 20.50 4.20
C THR A 146 9.15 18.98 4.06
N HIS A 147 7.93 18.40 4.08
CA HIS A 147 7.71 16.96 4.04
C HIS A 147 7.21 16.50 2.66
N HIS A 148 7.38 15.20 2.39
CA HIS A 148 6.95 14.54 1.17
C HIS A 148 5.78 13.61 1.46
N TYR A 149 4.65 13.83 0.78
CA TYR A 149 3.42 13.07 0.99
C TYR A 149 3.04 12.25 -0.23
N VAL A 150 2.52 11.05 -0.03
CA VAL A 150 1.93 10.20 -1.07
C VAL A 150 0.52 9.81 -0.68
N ILE A 151 -0.35 9.63 -1.67
CA ILE A 151 -1.73 9.20 -1.45
C ILE A 151 -1.96 7.85 -2.13
N GLY A 152 -2.35 6.84 -1.36
CA GLY A 152 -2.90 5.60 -1.89
C GLY A 152 -4.42 5.66 -1.92
N VAL A 153 -5.02 5.19 -3.01
CA VAL A 153 -6.47 5.26 -3.21
C VAL A 153 -7.00 3.88 -3.58
N ASP A 154 -8.02 3.43 -2.85
CA ASP A 154 -8.87 2.32 -3.27
C ASP A 154 -10.30 2.84 -3.49
N VAL A 155 -10.95 2.40 -4.56
CA VAL A 155 -12.21 2.99 -5.04
C VAL A 155 -13.33 1.97 -4.92
N GLY A 156 -14.30 2.26 -4.07
CA GLY A 156 -15.55 1.51 -3.95
C GLY A 156 -16.60 1.97 -4.96
N GLU A 157 -17.67 1.18 -5.09
CA GLU A 157 -18.79 1.46 -6.01
C GLU A 157 -19.76 2.54 -5.48
N GLY A 158 -19.71 2.88 -4.18
CA GLY A 158 -20.64 3.84 -3.54
C GLY A 158 -21.98 3.26 -3.10
N ILE A 159 -22.15 1.94 -3.14
CA ILE A 159 -23.41 1.24 -2.78
C ILE A 159 -23.38 0.60 -1.38
N GLY A 160 -22.42 0.98 -0.51
CA GLY A 160 -22.31 0.50 0.86
C GLY A 160 -21.62 -0.86 1.04
N ARG A 161 -21.19 -1.53 -0.04
CA ARG A 161 -20.53 -2.85 0.01
C ARG A 161 -19.02 -2.78 0.18
N ALA A 162 -18.40 -1.73 -0.33
CA ALA A 162 -16.97 -1.45 -0.28
C ALA A 162 -16.79 0.06 -0.09
N ALA A 163 -15.75 0.45 0.63
CA ALA A 163 -15.44 1.84 0.88
C ALA A 163 -14.50 2.42 -0.18
N SER A 164 -14.79 3.65 -0.60
CA SER A 164 -13.81 4.50 -1.25
C SER A 164 -12.90 5.08 -0.17
N VAL A 165 -11.60 4.76 -0.24
CA VAL A 165 -10.61 5.10 0.77
C VAL A 165 -9.42 5.81 0.15
N ALA A 166 -8.99 6.89 0.78
CA ALA A 166 -7.73 7.56 0.47
C ALA A 166 -6.88 7.68 1.73
N GLN A 167 -5.61 7.25 1.67
CA GLN A 167 -4.68 7.38 2.79
C GLN A 167 -3.50 8.23 2.38
N VAL A 168 -3.19 9.22 3.21
CA VAL A 168 -2.03 10.09 3.04
C VAL A 168 -0.91 9.60 3.96
N LEU A 169 0.23 9.27 3.36
CA LEU A 169 1.44 8.89 4.09
C LEU A 169 2.50 9.99 3.94
N ASP A 170 3.13 10.31 5.06
CA ASP A 170 4.39 11.04 5.09
C ASP A 170 5.54 10.06 4.88
N ILE A 171 6.24 10.22 3.77
CA ILE A 171 7.36 9.36 3.34
C ILE A 171 8.69 10.11 3.36
N THR A 172 8.77 11.24 4.08
CA THR A 172 9.99 12.04 4.18
C THR A 172 11.17 11.24 4.76
N ASP A 173 10.88 10.43 5.78
CA ASP A 173 11.81 9.48 6.37
C ASP A 173 11.29 8.05 6.17
N LEU A 174 11.94 7.28 5.29
CA LEU A 174 11.54 5.91 4.99
C LEU A 174 11.73 4.94 6.17
N GLN A 175 12.50 5.33 7.19
CA GLN A 175 12.62 4.56 8.43
C GLN A 175 11.49 4.86 9.41
N ASN A 176 10.71 5.91 9.16
CA ASN A 176 9.67 6.39 10.04
C ASN A 176 8.49 7.00 9.25
N ILE A 177 7.91 6.20 8.34
CA ILE A 177 6.74 6.56 7.55
C ILE A 177 5.53 6.72 8.47
N GLU A 178 4.75 7.79 8.30
CA GLU A 178 3.59 8.06 9.16
C GLU A 178 2.29 8.22 8.33
N GLN A 179 1.23 7.52 8.74
CA GLN A 179 -0.12 7.76 8.22
C GLN A 179 -0.69 9.05 8.82
N VAL A 180 -0.72 10.12 8.03
CA VAL A 180 -1.07 11.47 8.49
C VAL A 180 -2.52 11.85 8.23
N ALA A 181 -3.21 11.19 7.29
CA ALA A 181 -4.65 11.37 7.11
C ALA A 181 -5.31 10.17 6.41
N VAL A 182 -6.62 10.00 6.66
CA VAL A 182 -7.46 8.99 6.03
C VAL A 182 -8.82 9.58 5.67
N TYR A 183 -9.22 9.40 4.42
CA TYR A 183 -10.60 9.57 3.98
C TYR A 183 -11.23 8.18 3.80
N SER A 184 -12.45 7.97 4.28
CA SER A 184 -13.22 6.77 3.98
C SER A 184 -14.71 7.06 3.92
N SER A 185 -15.34 6.60 2.83
CA SER A 185 -16.80 6.59 2.71
C SER A 185 -17.28 5.39 1.90
N SER A 186 -18.29 4.68 2.39
CA SER A 186 -18.89 3.52 1.70
C SER A 186 -20.03 3.88 0.76
N ILE A 187 -20.45 5.14 0.76
CA ILE A 187 -21.63 5.64 0.06
C ILE A 187 -21.31 6.71 -0.98
N ILE A 188 -20.05 7.16 -1.06
CA ILE A 188 -19.64 8.14 -2.06
C ILE A 188 -19.48 7.48 -3.44
N GLU A 189 -20.11 8.07 -4.44
CA GLU A 189 -19.97 7.64 -5.83
C GLU A 189 -18.57 8.01 -6.39
N PRO A 190 -18.01 7.20 -7.30
CA PRO A 190 -16.66 7.42 -7.84
C PRO A 190 -16.42 8.84 -8.37
N TYR A 191 -17.38 9.43 -9.07
CA TYR A 191 -17.24 10.78 -9.62
C TYR A 191 -17.11 11.86 -8.52
N HIS A 192 -17.95 11.80 -7.49
CA HIS A 192 -17.88 12.72 -6.35
C HIS A 192 -16.61 12.48 -5.53
N PHE A 193 -16.17 11.22 -5.43
CA PHE A 193 -14.92 10.87 -4.77
C PHE A 193 -13.71 11.53 -5.45
N ALA A 194 -13.68 11.62 -6.78
CA ALA A 194 -12.65 12.35 -7.51
C ALA A 194 -12.58 13.85 -7.13
N ASN A 195 -13.72 14.50 -6.86
CA ASN A 195 -13.73 15.89 -6.38
C ASN A 195 -13.10 16.00 -4.99
N LYS A 196 -13.42 15.07 -4.08
CA LYS A 196 -12.84 15.02 -2.73
C LYS A 196 -11.32 14.75 -2.79
N LEU A 197 -10.89 13.81 -3.63
CA LEU A 197 -9.48 13.50 -3.87
C LEU A 197 -8.71 14.72 -4.38
N ASN A 198 -9.27 15.51 -5.30
CA ASN A 198 -8.63 16.73 -5.76
C ASN A 198 -8.37 17.72 -4.61
N VAL A 199 -9.34 17.90 -3.72
CA VAL A 199 -9.19 18.75 -2.51
C VAL A 199 -8.12 18.19 -1.57
N ILE A 200 -8.16 16.88 -1.30
CA ILE A 200 -7.17 16.20 -0.45
C ILE A 200 -5.78 16.37 -1.06
N GLY A 201 -5.55 15.97 -2.31
CA GLY A 201 -4.27 16.10 -3.00
C GLY A 201 -3.68 17.51 -2.93
N ASN A 202 -4.51 18.52 -3.21
CA ASN A 202 -4.13 19.94 -3.14
C ASN A 202 -3.94 20.49 -1.72
N SER A 203 -4.33 19.76 -0.68
CA SER A 203 -4.07 20.11 0.73
C SER A 203 -2.69 19.62 1.20
N TRP A 204 -2.10 18.66 0.48
CA TRP A 204 -0.85 17.98 0.83
C TRP A 204 0.25 18.20 -0.20
N GLY A 205 0.32 19.39 -0.81
CA GLY A 205 1.40 19.72 -1.74
C GLY A 205 1.19 19.20 -3.17
N VAL A 206 -0.07 18.94 -3.55
CA VAL A 206 -0.39 18.17 -4.76
C VAL A 206 0.30 16.80 -4.66
N ALA A 207 -0.03 16.02 -3.64
CA ALA A 207 0.62 14.73 -3.40
C ALA A 207 0.34 13.73 -4.54
N PRO A 208 1.33 12.97 -5.04
CA PRO A 208 1.09 11.93 -6.02
C PRO A 208 0.10 10.89 -5.53
N MET A 209 -0.79 10.48 -6.43
CA MET A 209 -1.83 9.50 -6.15
C MET A 209 -1.58 8.19 -6.88
N LEU A 210 -1.59 7.09 -6.13
CA LEU A 210 -1.61 5.73 -6.65
C LEU A 210 -3.04 5.21 -6.57
N ILE A 211 -3.66 5.08 -7.73
CA ILE A 211 -5.05 4.62 -7.88
C ILE A 211 -5.03 3.34 -8.72
N GLU A 212 -5.66 2.28 -8.23
CA GLU A 212 -5.86 1.07 -9.02
C GLU A 212 -6.78 1.37 -10.21
N ARG A 213 -6.32 1.09 -11.44
CA ARG A 213 -7.16 1.23 -12.64
C ARG A 213 -8.05 -0.01 -12.83
N ASN A 214 -9.12 -0.09 -12.05
CA ASN A 214 -10.23 -1.02 -12.24
C ASN A 214 -11.47 -0.28 -12.83
N ASN A 215 -12.65 -0.91 -12.89
CA ASN A 215 -13.86 -0.28 -13.45
C ASN A 215 -14.22 1.07 -12.81
N CYS A 216 -14.19 1.16 -11.48
CA CYS A 216 -14.52 2.40 -10.76
C CYS A 216 -13.31 3.34 -10.67
N GLY A 217 -12.12 2.79 -10.45
CA GLY A 217 -10.87 3.54 -10.39
C GLY A 217 -10.54 4.26 -11.69
N ALA A 218 -10.85 3.67 -12.86
CA ALA A 218 -10.70 4.34 -14.14
C ALA A 218 -11.56 5.61 -14.23
N GLN A 219 -12.79 5.60 -13.72
CA GLN A 219 -13.66 6.78 -13.70
C GLN A 219 -13.07 7.90 -12.82
N VAL A 220 -12.52 7.53 -11.66
CA VAL A 220 -11.85 8.48 -10.76
C VAL A 220 -10.61 9.08 -11.42
N ILE A 221 -9.77 8.25 -12.04
CA ILE A 221 -8.56 8.68 -12.75
C ILE A 221 -8.93 9.64 -13.89
N ASP A 222 -9.91 9.27 -14.71
CA ASP A 222 -10.30 10.05 -15.87
C ASP A 222 -10.91 11.40 -15.42
N ALA A 223 -11.68 11.44 -14.32
CA ALA A 223 -12.18 12.68 -13.73
C ALA A 223 -11.06 13.56 -13.14
N LEU A 224 -10.11 12.97 -12.41
CA LEU A 224 -8.95 13.71 -11.89
C LEU A 224 -8.10 14.29 -13.01
N TYR A 225 -7.87 13.53 -14.08
CA TYR A 225 -7.04 13.94 -15.20
C TYR A 225 -7.72 14.97 -16.10
N HIS A 226 -8.95 14.71 -16.56
CA HIS A 226 -9.61 15.56 -17.56
C HIS A 226 -10.32 16.77 -16.95
N LYS A 227 -10.99 16.60 -15.81
CA LYS A 227 -11.79 17.68 -15.18
C LYS A 227 -10.94 18.52 -14.23
N HIS A 228 -10.22 17.87 -13.32
CA HIS A 228 -9.44 18.57 -12.30
C HIS A 228 -8.01 18.91 -12.72
N GLN A 229 -7.57 18.40 -13.88
CA GLN A 229 -6.20 18.58 -14.38
C GLN A 229 -5.14 18.20 -13.35
N TYR A 230 -5.42 17.16 -12.56
CA TYR A 230 -4.49 16.68 -11.53
C TYR A 230 -3.28 16.00 -12.19
N GLU A 231 -2.12 16.63 -12.08
CA GLU A 231 -0.94 16.22 -12.85
C GLU A 231 -0.23 14.99 -12.28
N LYS A 232 -0.23 14.83 -10.95
CA LYS A 232 0.60 13.82 -10.26
C LYS A 232 -0.14 12.50 -10.05
N LEU A 233 -0.63 11.91 -11.14
CA LEU A 233 -1.22 10.57 -11.14
C LEU A 233 -0.16 9.53 -11.51
N ILE A 234 0.16 8.64 -10.58
CA ILE A 234 1.19 7.62 -10.76
C ILE A 234 0.69 6.53 -11.69
N SER A 235 1.51 6.19 -12.68
CA SER A 235 1.19 5.17 -13.69
C SER A 235 2.18 4.02 -13.61
N TYR A 236 1.69 2.78 -13.50
CA TYR A 236 2.52 1.59 -13.49
C TYR A 236 1.89 0.46 -14.30
N SER A 237 2.68 -0.18 -15.15
CA SER A 237 2.28 -1.32 -15.97
C SER A 237 3.49 -2.21 -16.25
N LYS A 238 3.32 -3.53 -16.08
CA LYS A 238 4.32 -4.54 -16.48
C LYS A 238 4.20 -4.96 -17.96
N ILE A 239 3.35 -4.28 -18.76
CA ILE A 239 3.14 -4.62 -20.18
C ILE A 239 4.36 -4.20 -21.01
N SER A 240 4.80 -5.07 -21.93
CA SER A 240 6.02 -4.92 -22.72
C SER A 240 6.08 -3.61 -23.52
N GLU A 241 7.30 -3.11 -23.74
CA GLU A 241 7.60 -1.84 -24.43
C GLU A 241 6.99 -1.65 -25.84
N SER A 242 6.40 -2.71 -26.43
CA SER A 242 5.78 -2.73 -27.75
C SER A 242 4.43 -2.02 -27.85
N GLU A 243 3.76 -1.67 -26.73
CA GLU A 243 2.44 -1.04 -26.73
C GLU A 243 2.44 0.44 -26.28
N LYS A 244 3.58 1.14 -26.44
CA LYS A 244 3.78 2.57 -26.08
C LYS A 244 2.91 3.59 -26.87
N TYR A 245 1.97 3.15 -27.72
CA TYR A 245 1.22 4.03 -28.64
C TYR A 245 -0.04 4.70 -28.07
N ASN A 246 -0.45 4.47 -26.82
CA ASN A 246 -1.60 5.17 -26.21
C ASN A 246 -1.26 5.75 -24.84
N LYS A 247 -0.57 6.90 -24.81
CA LYS A 247 -0.18 7.61 -23.57
C LYS A 247 -1.36 7.99 -22.65
N THR A 248 -2.57 8.14 -23.18
CA THR A 248 -3.77 8.47 -22.40
C THR A 248 -4.49 7.26 -21.81
N ARG A 249 -4.27 6.03 -22.29
CA ARG A 249 -4.98 4.84 -21.80
C ARG A 249 -4.35 4.16 -20.58
N ASN A 250 -3.13 4.57 -20.19
CA ASN A 250 -2.32 3.85 -19.22
C ASN A 250 -2.09 4.60 -17.90
N ILE A 251 -2.86 5.67 -17.61
CA ILE A 251 -2.73 6.40 -16.35
C ILE A 251 -3.33 5.58 -15.20
N GLY A 252 -2.60 5.43 -14.10
CA GLY A 252 -2.97 4.60 -12.95
C GLY A 252 -2.20 3.28 -12.86
N VAL A 253 -2.42 2.54 -11.77
CA VAL A 253 -1.80 1.23 -11.57
C VAL A 253 -2.66 0.18 -12.27
N LEU A 254 -2.17 -0.35 -13.41
CA LEU A 254 -2.83 -1.40 -14.18
C LEU A 254 -2.65 -2.74 -13.46
N SER A 255 -3.54 -3.01 -12.51
CA SER A 255 -3.49 -4.18 -11.64
C SER A 255 -3.90 -5.46 -12.38
N HIS A 256 -2.92 -6.31 -12.70
CA HIS A 256 -3.12 -7.74 -12.87
C HIS A 256 -2.95 -8.43 -11.50
N THR A 257 -3.43 -9.67 -11.33
CA THR A 257 -3.34 -10.45 -10.08
C THR A 257 -1.94 -10.39 -9.44
N ASN A 258 -0.89 -10.40 -10.27
CA ASN A 258 0.51 -10.33 -9.84
C ASN A 258 0.86 -8.98 -9.16
N ILE A 259 0.32 -7.85 -9.64
CA ILE A 259 0.65 -6.52 -9.09
C ILE A 259 0.03 -6.33 -7.70
N ARG A 260 -1.19 -6.83 -7.46
CA ARG A 260 -1.75 -6.85 -6.10
C ARG A 260 -0.91 -7.70 -5.16
N PHE A 261 -0.43 -8.85 -5.62
CA PHE A 261 0.45 -9.69 -4.82
C PHE A 261 1.76 -8.96 -4.48
N ASP A 262 2.41 -8.36 -5.47
CA ASP A 262 3.64 -7.57 -5.28
C ASP A 262 3.41 -6.41 -4.30
N GLY A 263 2.30 -5.68 -4.45
CA GLY A 263 1.90 -4.63 -3.53
C GLY A 263 1.76 -5.12 -2.09
N VAL A 264 1.07 -6.24 -1.87
CA VAL A 264 0.91 -6.80 -0.52
C VAL A 264 2.25 -7.31 0.03
N GLN A 265 3.14 -7.87 -0.80
CA GLN A 265 4.50 -8.21 -0.34
C GLN A 265 5.28 -6.97 0.08
N ASN A 266 5.18 -5.88 -0.67
CA ASN A 266 5.80 -4.61 -0.33
C ASN A 266 5.24 -4.05 0.98
N LEU A 267 3.90 -4.05 1.15
CA LEU A 267 3.25 -3.70 2.42
C LEU A 267 3.85 -4.49 3.59
N ARG A 268 3.97 -5.81 3.45
CA ARG A 268 4.53 -6.68 4.50
C ARG A 268 5.98 -6.34 4.80
N TYR A 269 6.78 -6.03 3.79
CA TYR A 269 8.16 -5.62 3.99
C TYR A 269 8.25 -4.35 4.86
N TRP A 270 7.52 -3.30 4.49
CA TRP A 270 7.55 -2.02 5.21
C TRP A 270 6.92 -2.08 6.61
N VAL A 271 5.77 -2.75 6.72
CA VAL A 271 4.99 -2.77 7.97
C VAL A 271 5.47 -3.87 8.92
N ASN A 272 5.68 -5.10 8.44
CA ASN A 272 5.99 -6.26 9.29
C ASN A 272 7.49 -6.45 9.53
N HIS A 273 8.29 -6.40 8.47
CA HIS A 273 9.72 -6.70 8.54
C HIS A 273 10.55 -5.50 9.03
N LEU A 274 10.41 -4.35 8.37
CA LEU A 274 11.08 -3.12 8.79
C LEU A 274 10.41 -2.49 10.01
N GLN A 275 9.09 -2.62 10.13
CA GLN A 275 8.28 -1.88 11.12
C GLN A 275 8.48 -0.36 11.05
N ALA A 276 8.66 0.14 9.82
CA ALA A 276 8.93 1.55 9.56
C ALA A 276 7.66 2.39 9.44
N VAL A 277 6.49 1.75 9.33
CA VAL A 277 5.20 2.43 9.09
C VAL A 277 4.40 2.56 10.38
N ARG A 278 4.08 3.79 10.76
CA ARG A 278 3.15 4.12 11.85
C ARG A 278 1.75 4.32 11.29
N ILE A 279 0.79 3.59 11.84
CA ILE A 279 -0.62 3.63 11.42
C ILE A 279 -1.43 4.21 12.58
N ASN A 280 -2.15 5.30 12.32
CA ASN A 280 -2.89 6.04 13.33
C ASN A 280 -4.40 5.73 13.28
N ASP A 281 -4.94 5.43 12.09
CA ASP A 281 -6.34 5.10 11.91
C ASP A 281 -6.71 3.74 12.50
N SER A 282 -7.75 3.74 13.34
CA SER A 282 -8.22 2.53 14.01
C SER A 282 -8.90 1.57 13.03
N GLY A 283 -9.59 2.09 12.01
CA GLY A 283 -10.21 1.25 10.98
C GLY A 283 -9.16 0.45 10.21
N THR A 284 -8.07 1.11 9.81
CA THR A 284 -6.95 0.49 9.10
C THR A 284 -6.31 -0.63 9.94
N ILE A 285 -6.09 -0.39 11.23
CA ILE A 285 -5.53 -1.42 12.14
C ILE A 285 -6.49 -2.62 12.28
N SER A 286 -7.79 -2.38 12.40
CA SER A 286 -8.79 -3.44 12.49
C SER A 286 -8.89 -4.27 11.21
N GLU A 287 -8.84 -3.65 10.03
CA GLU A 287 -8.84 -4.39 8.76
C GLU A 287 -7.56 -5.23 8.61
N LEU A 288 -6.39 -4.68 8.98
CA LEU A 288 -5.11 -5.41 8.97
C LEU A 288 -5.11 -6.67 9.85
N GLU A 289 -5.81 -6.64 10.99
CA GLU A 289 -5.98 -7.81 11.87
C GLU A 289 -6.76 -8.96 11.20
N THR A 290 -7.61 -8.63 10.22
CA THR A 290 -8.47 -9.59 9.52
C THR A 290 -8.06 -9.86 8.08
N PHE A 291 -6.94 -9.27 7.63
CA PHE A 291 -6.40 -9.45 6.29
C PHE A 291 -5.45 -10.64 6.24
N VAL A 292 -5.81 -11.66 5.45
CA VAL A 292 -5.19 -12.99 5.53
C VAL A 292 -4.84 -13.58 4.16
N ARG A 293 -3.83 -14.46 4.14
CA ARG A 293 -3.53 -15.33 3.00
C ARG A 293 -4.49 -16.51 2.98
N HIS A 294 -5.27 -16.62 1.90
CA HIS A 294 -6.16 -17.76 1.67
C HIS A 294 -5.38 -18.96 1.11
N PRO A 295 -5.93 -20.19 1.17
CA PRO A 295 -5.25 -21.40 0.69
C PRO A 295 -4.85 -21.38 -0.79
N ASN A 296 -5.52 -20.54 -1.59
CA ASN A 296 -5.19 -20.29 -3.00
C ASN A 296 -3.99 -19.33 -3.18
N GLY A 297 -3.34 -18.90 -2.10
CA GLY A 297 -2.18 -18.01 -2.13
C GLY A 297 -2.52 -16.51 -2.17
N ILE A 298 -3.79 -16.15 -2.34
CA ILE A 298 -4.24 -14.76 -2.48
C ILE A 298 -4.46 -14.12 -1.11
N PHE A 299 -4.01 -12.89 -0.94
CA PHE A 299 -4.29 -12.08 0.24
C PHE A 299 -5.61 -11.32 0.05
N ARG A 300 -6.52 -11.46 1.03
CA ARG A 300 -7.80 -10.75 1.08
C ARG A 300 -8.36 -10.81 2.51
N LYS A 301 -9.45 -10.09 2.77
CA LYS A 301 -10.23 -10.24 4.01
C LYS A 301 -10.52 -11.71 4.39
N LYS A 302 -10.54 -12.01 5.69
CA LYS A 302 -10.76 -13.36 6.24
C LYS A 302 -12.11 -13.95 5.86
N THR A 303 -13.16 -13.13 5.94
CA THR A 303 -14.53 -13.47 5.56
C THR A 303 -15.19 -12.23 4.93
N ASP A 304 -16.28 -12.42 4.20
CA ASP A 304 -16.99 -11.33 3.52
C ASP A 304 -17.66 -10.32 4.47
N VAL A 305 -17.68 -10.61 5.77
CA VAL A 305 -18.18 -9.71 6.82
C VAL A 305 -17.19 -8.57 7.09
N PHE A 306 -15.91 -8.77 6.78
CA PHE A 306 -14.86 -7.77 6.98
C PHE A 306 -14.64 -6.91 5.73
N PHE A 307 -13.89 -5.83 5.91
CA PHE A 307 -13.45 -4.94 4.84
C PHE A 307 -11.92 -5.06 4.67
N ASP A 308 -11.44 -4.74 3.47
CA ASP A 308 -10.02 -4.67 3.12
C ASP A 308 -9.64 -3.40 2.35
N ASP A 309 -10.59 -2.49 2.11
CA ASP A 309 -10.41 -1.29 1.30
C ASP A 309 -9.33 -0.34 1.90
N ARG A 310 -9.22 -0.25 3.24
CA ARG A 310 -8.14 0.54 3.87
C ARG A 310 -6.80 -0.15 3.73
N VAL A 311 -6.76 -1.47 3.85
CA VAL A 311 -5.51 -2.21 3.65
C VAL A 311 -5.01 -2.07 2.22
N MET A 312 -5.92 -2.11 1.25
CA MET A 312 -5.59 -1.93 -0.16
C MET A 312 -5.16 -0.49 -0.48
N SER A 313 -5.86 0.51 0.05
CA SER A 313 -5.44 1.91 -0.06
C SER A 313 -4.04 2.14 0.54
N LEU A 314 -3.74 1.57 1.71
CA LEU A 314 -2.41 1.62 2.32
C LEU A 314 -1.35 0.89 1.46
N THR A 315 -1.73 -0.25 0.88
CA THR A 315 -0.87 -1.02 -0.03
C THR A 315 -0.45 -0.18 -1.22
N TRP A 316 -1.40 0.54 -1.84
CA TRP A 316 -1.10 1.42 -2.97
C TRP A 316 -0.25 2.61 -2.57
N ALA A 317 -0.45 3.21 -1.39
CA ALA A 317 0.39 4.30 -0.92
C ALA A 317 1.86 3.88 -0.79
N LEU A 318 2.13 2.69 -0.24
CA LEU A 318 3.48 2.15 -0.07
C LEU A 318 4.07 1.61 -1.38
N PHE A 319 3.24 1.30 -2.38
CA PHE A 319 3.70 0.79 -3.68
C PHE A 319 4.60 1.78 -4.43
N ILE A 320 4.54 3.07 -4.11
CA ILE A 320 5.48 4.07 -4.64
C ILE A 320 6.95 3.75 -4.27
N LEU A 321 7.17 2.97 -3.22
CA LEU A 321 8.49 2.56 -2.73
C LEU A 321 9.04 1.33 -3.45
N GLU A 322 8.33 0.79 -4.45
CA GLU A 322 8.96 -0.14 -5.38
C GLU A 322 10.06 0.58 -6.16
N PRO A 323 11.30 0.04 -6.26
CA PRO A 323 12.43 0.74 -6.89
C PRO A 323 12.13 1.29 -8.29
N GLU A 324 11.43 0.52 -9.13
CA GLU A 324 11.05 0.91 -10.49
C GLU A 324 10.14 2.14 -10.54
N ILE A 325 9.28 2.30 -9.52
CA ILE A 325 8.35 3.44 -9.40
C ILE A 325 9.08 4.58 -8.69
N CYS A 326 9.70 4.29 -7.55
CA CYS A 326 10.37 5.25 -6.69
C CYS A 326 11.38 6.10 -7.46
N GLN A 327 12.22 5.49 -8.31
CA GLN A 327 13.22 6.20 -9.13
C GLN A 327 12.63 7.22 -10.12
N GLN A 328 11.35 7.09 -10.49
CA GLN A 328 10.69 8.04 -11.38
C GLN A 328 10.33 9.34 -10.67
N TYR A 329 10.07 9.26 -9.35
CA TYR A 329 9.57 10.38 -8.54
C TYR A 329 10.57 10.86 -7.48
N PHE A 330 11.62 10.08 -7.23
CA PHE A 330 12.66 10.36 -6.25
C PHE A 330 14.01 9.87 -6.76
N GLU A 331 15.08 10.45 -6.24
CA GLU A 331 16.43 9.90 -6.37
C GLU A 331 16.68 8.94 -5.20
N ILE A 332 16.93 7.66 -5.47
CA ILE A 332 17.30 6.70 -4.43
C ILE A 332 18.80 6.84 -4.16
N THR A 333 19.13 7.38 -3.00
CA THR A 333 20.52 7.61 -2.57
C THR A 333 21.16 6.38 -1.93
N GLU A 334 20.35 5.51 -1.31
CA GLU A 334 20.81 4.32 -0.62
C GLU A 334 19.75 3.22 -0.75
N PHE A 335 20.19 2.00 -1.05
CA PHE A 335 19.35 0.80 -1.05
C PHE A 335 19.67 -0.04 0.19
N ASP A 336 18.65 -0.73 0.70
CA ASP A 336 18.89 -1.80 1.68
C ASP A 336 19.29 -3.12 0.99
N LEU A 337 19.48 -4.15 1.81
CA LEU A 337 19.88 -5.48 1.37
C LEU A 337 18.78 -6.18 0.56
N GLN A 338 17.51 -5.80 0.68
CA GLN A 338 16.41 -6.31 -0.15
C GLN A 338 16.26 -5.52 -1.46
N HIS A 339 17.20 -4.64 -1.80
CA HIS A 339 17.12 -3.70 -2.91
C HIS A 339 15.89 -2.79 -2.85
N LYS A 340 15.37 -2.50 -1.65
CA LYS A 340 14.34 -1.49 -1.44
C LYS A 340 14.99 -0.13 -1.11
N PRO A 341 14.30 0.99 -1.38
CA PRO A 341 14.86 2.32 -1.12
C PRO A 341 15.04 2.53 0.39
N LEU A 342 16.27 2.75 0.85
CA LEU A 342 16.53 3.07 2.26
C LEU A 342 16.52 4.58 2.52
N LYS A 343 17.00 5.37 1.55
CA LYS A 343 16.99 6.83 1.59
C LYS A 343 16.66 7.42 0.22
N ILE A 344 15.75 8.37 0.22
CA ILE A 344 15.32 9.09 -0.97
C ILE A 344 15.67 10.58 -0.88
N ALA A 345 15.92 11.18 -2.04
CA ALA A 345 16.09 12.61 -2.22
C ALA A 345 15.14 13.09 -3.33
N SER A 346 14.88 14.40 -3.36
CA SER A 346 14.09 14.98 -4.45
C SER A 346 14.86 14.93 -5.76
N ASN A 347 14.23 14.41 -6.81
CA ASN A 347 14.76 14.41 -8.18
C ASN A 347 14.27 15.63 -9.00
N GLY A 348 13.65 16.62 -8.34
CA GLY A 348 13.03 17.78 -8.99
C GLY A 348 11.56 17.60 -9.39
N PHE A 349 10.98 16.40 -9.22
CA PHE A 349 9.54 16.17 -9.44
C PHE A 349 8.66 16.93 -8.43
N TRP A 350 9.19 17.20 -7.24
CA TRP A 350 8.49 17.83 -6.13
C TRP A 350 8.70 19.33 -6.14
N GLU A 351 8.11 20.04 -7.10
CA GLU A 351 8.01 21.50 -7.00
C GLU A 351 7.11 21.85 -5.80
N THR A 352 7.72 22.36 -4.74
CA THR A 352 7.01 22.74 -3.51
C THR A 352 6.35 24.10 -3.68
N VAL A 353 5.03 24.10 -3.84
CA VAL A 353 4.23 25.33 -3.81
C VAL A 353 3.64 25.47 -2.40
N SER A 354 4.21 26.32 -1.56
CA SER A 354 3.81 26.41 -0.13
C SER A 354 2.30 26.69 0.07
N SER A 355 1.62 27.35 -0.87
CA SER A 355 0.18 27.61 -0.81
C SER A 355 -0.70 26.35 -0.95
N THR A 356 -0.11 25.23 -1.37
CA THR A 356 -0.77 23.92 -1.52
C THR A 356 -0.61 23.02 -0.28
N TYR A 357 0.01 23.53 0.79
CA TYR A 357 0.11 22.85 2.09
C TYR A 357 -0.83 23.52 3.07
N ASN A 358 -2.12 23.39 2.82
CA ASN A 358 -3.15 23.95 3.67
C ASN A 358 -4.31 22.97 3.74
N LEU A 359 -4.66 22.55 4.96
CA LEU A 359 -5.78 21.66 5.19
C LEU A 359 -7.09 22.30 4.75
N ARG A 360 -7.77 21.68 3.79
CA ARG A 360 -9.09 22.09 3.33
C ARG A 360 -10.12 21.08 3.78
N ASP A 361 -11.28 21.58 4.22
CA ASP A 361 -12.42 20.70 4.42
C ASP A 361 -12.86 20.15 3.07
N VAL A 362 -13.22 18.88 3.06
CA VAL A 362 -13.75 18.21 1.87
C VAL A 362 -15.25 18.44 1.72
N GLY A 363 -15.92 19.01 2.74
CA GLY A 363 -17.36 19.21 2.80
C GLY A 363 -18.12 17.89 3.02
N PRO A 364 -19.42 17.95 3.38
CA PRO A 364 -20.23 16.75 3.51
C PRO A 364 -20.35 16.01 2.17
N THR A 365 -20.56 14.70 2.22
CA THR A 365 -20.93 13.93 1.02
C THR A 365 -22.37 14.28 0.66
N GLU A 366 -22.54 14.93 -0.50
CA GLU A 366 -23.85 15.31 -1.01
C GLU A 366 -24.49 14.12 -1.72
N HIS A 367 -25.74 13.80 -1.38
CA HIS A 367 -26.52 12.75 -2.02
C HIS A 367 -27.66 13.37 -2.83
N ILE A 368 -27.74 13.03 -4.12
CA ILE A 368 -28.91 13.32 -4.94
C ILE A 368 -29.83 12.10 -4.88
N ILE A 369 -30.94 12.21 -4.15
CA ILE A 369 -32.01 11.20 -4.20
C ILE A 369 -33.14 11.77 -5.06
N GLN A 370 -33.58 10.98 -6.04
CA GLN A 370 -34.79 11.29 -6.81
C GLN A 370 -35.97 11.28 -5.84
N LYS A 371 -36.75 12.37 -5.73
CA LYS A 371 -37.95 12.32 -4.88
C LYS A 371 -38.79 11.15 -5.36
N PRO A 372 -39.37 10.33 -4.46
CA PRO A 372 -40.41 9.40 -4.87
C PRO A 372 -41.49 10.23 -5.55
N GLY A 373 -41.57 10.10 -6.89
CA GLY A 373 -42.41 10.97 -7.69
C GLY A 373 -43.87 10.85 -7.24
N PRO A 374 -44.64 11.95 -7.21
CA PRO A 374 -46.08 11.81 -7.10
C PRO A 374 -46.53 10.96 -8.29
N ALA A 375 -47.26 9.88 -8.01
CA ALA A 375 -47.86 9.04 -9.05
C ALA A 375 -48.89 9.86 -9.85
N PHE A 376 -48.43 10.64 -10.83
CA PHE A 376 -49.31 11.25 -11.82
C PHE A 376 -49.52 10.26 -12.95
N SER A 377 -50.62 9.51 -12.84
CA SER A 377 -51.13 8.60 -13.87
C SER A 377 -51.69 9.32 -15.12
N SER A 378 -51.30 10.57 -15.38
CA SER A 378 -51.94 11.42 -16.41
C SER A 378 -50.99 12.25 -17.27
N LEU A 379 -49.67 12.16 -17.10
CA LEU A 379 -48.71 12.80 -18.01
C LEU A 379 -47.79 11.72 -18.58
N ASN A 380 -47.98 11.41 -19.87
CA ASN A 380 -47.10 10.55 -20.67
C ASN A 380 -45.74 11.23 -20.87
N ILE A 381 -44.95 11.33 -19.79
CA ILE A 381 -43.52 11.51 -19.87
C ILE A 381 -42.94 10.18 -19.43
N SER A 382 -42.38 9.41 -20.36
CA SER A 382 -41.74 8.15 -20.02
C SER A 382 -40.50 8.44 -19.17
N ASN A 383 -40.27 7.63 -18.13
CA ASN A 383 -39.07 7.68 -17.29
C ASN A 383 -37.75 7.64 -18.09
N ASP A 384 -37.82 7.26 -19.37
CA ASP A 384 -36.69 7.20 -20.30
C ASP A 384 -36.12 8.59 -20.65
N GLU A 385 -36.93 9.67 -20.70
CA GLU A 385 -36.42 11.01 -21.02
C GLU A 385 -35.62 11.65 -19.85
N LEU A 386 -35.81 11.16 -18.62
CA LEU A 386 -35.11 11.61 -17.40
C LEU A 386 -33.82 10.81 -17.11
N ALA A 387 -33.62 9.69 -17.81
CA ALA A 387 -32.43 8.84 -17.69
C ALA A 387 -31.28 9.31 -18.59
N ASP A 388 -31.60 10.00 -19.70
CA ASP A 388 -30.63 10.51 -20.68
C ASP A 388 -30.08 11.91 -20.35
N LEU A 389 -30.48 12.50 -19.23
CA LEU A 389 -29.99 13.80 -18.78
C LEU A 389 -28.72 13.65 -17.95
N ASP A 390 -27.69 14.41 -18.31
CA ASP A 390 -26.43 14.47 -17.57
C ASP A 390 -26.61 15.31 -16.29
N LYS A 391 -27.13 14.66 -15.25
CA LYS A 391 -27.47 15.28 -13.95
C LYS A 391 -26.24 15.91 -13.26
N TYR A 392 -25.05 15.61 -13.73
CA TYR A 392 -23.77 16.08 -13.20
C TYR A 392 -23.37 17.49 -13.69
N GLU A 393 -24.11 18.09 -14.65
CA GLU A 393 -23.90 19.48 -15.12
C GLU A 393 -24.91 20.49 -14.56
N LEU A 394 -25.94 20.05 -13.82
CA LEU A 394 -27.05 20.88 -13.36
C LEU A 394 -26.83 21.40 -11.93
N ASP A 395 -27.20 22.66 -11.68
CA ASP A 395 -27.17 23.26 -10.34
C ASP A 395 -28.37 22.83 -9.47
N MET A 396 -28.31 23.15 -8.17
CA MET A 396 -29.31 22.73 -7.19
C MET A 396 -30.72 23.26 -7.49
N GLU A 397 -30.84 24.51 -7.95
CA GLU A 397 -32.14 25.09 -8.33
C GLU A 397 -32.75 24.34 -9.52
N SER A 398 -31.91 23.97 -10.50
CA SER A 398 -32.33 23.17 -11.65
C SER A 398 -32.81 21.79 -11.22
N LEU A 399 -32.06 21.10 -10.36
CA LEU A 399 -32.41 19.76 -9.86
C LEU A 399 -33.70 19.77 -9.02
N GLU A 400 -33.91 20.78 -8.19
CA GLU A 400 -35.15 20.93 -7.40
C GLU A 400 -36.37 21.17 -8.30
N SER A 401 -36.22 21.96 -9.36
CA SER A 401 -37.28 22.21 -10.34
C SER A 401 -37.70 20.93 -11.10
N MET A 402 -36.77 19.98 -11.25
CA MET A 402 -36.95 18.69 -11.90
C MET A 402 -37.39 17.58 -10.95
N GLY A 403 -37.64 17.91 -9.67
CA GLY A 403 -38.21 16.99 -8.69
C GLY A 403 -37.18 16.16 -7.91
N TYR A 404 -35.91 16.56 -7.85
CA TYR A 404 -34.91 15.95 -6.95
C TYR A 404 -34.93 16.63 -5.57
N SER A 405 -34.41 15.96 -4.53
CA SER A 405 -34.19 16.57 -3.22
C SER A 405 -32.88 16.10 -2.60
N MET A 406 -32.28 16.99 -1.81
CA MET A 406 -31.19 16.66 -0.91
C MET A 406 -31.67 15.66 0.15
N TYR A 407 -30.90 14.58 0.34
CA TYR A 407 -31.07 13.69 1.49
C TYR A 407 -29.96 13.95 2.50
N LEU A 408 -30.36 14.40 3.69
CA LEU A 408 -29.50 14.45 4.87
C LEU A 408 -29.89 13.24 5.73
N PRO A 409 -28.98 12.28 5.99
CA PRO A 409 -29.28 11.22 6.94
C PRO A 409 -29.50 11.83 8.33
N ASP A 410 -30.55 11.37 9.03
CA ASP A 410 -30.82 11.80 10.40
C ASP A 410 -29.64 11.44 11.33
N VAL A 411 -29.24 12.42 12.15
CA VAL A 411 -28.07 12.45 13.05
C VAL A 411 -28.04 11.33 14.09
#